data_AF-A0A7Y2G1F2-F1
#
_entry.id   AF-A0A7Y2G1F2-F1
#
_cell.length_a   1.000
_cell.length_b   1.000
_cell.length_c   1.000
_cell.angle_alpha   90.00
_cell.angle_beta   90.00
_cell.angle_gamma   90.00
#
_symmetry.space_group_name_H-M   'P 1'
#
loop_
_entity.id
_entity.type
_entity.pdbx_description
1 polymer ?
#
loop_
_entity_poly.entity_id
_entity_poly.type
_entity_poly.pdbx_seq_one_letter_code
_entity_poly.pdbx_strand_id
1 'polypeptide(L)' 'MVLRGASLEIQEGETLAIIGRSGSGKSVLMKHIIGLLSPDRGRVLVDGIDINTIPYAELRNVRRQFGVLFQGGA' A
#
# COMPACT_ATOMS: atom_id res chain seq x y z
N MET A 1 11.73 10.09 -6.07
CA MET A 1 10.49 9.55 -6.65
C MET A 1 10.74 8.17 -7.27
N VAL A 2 10.26 7.11 -6.62
CA VAL A 2 10.45 5.71 -7.06
C VAL A 2 9.31 5.26 -7.99
N LEU A 3 8.06 5.61 -7.65
CA LEU A 3 6.87 5.33 -8.46
C LEU A 3 6.51 6.55 -9.31
N ARG A 4 6.00 6.35 -10.52
CA ARG A 4 5.56 7.41 -11.43
C ARG A 4 4.22 7.04 -12.06
N GLY A 5 3.15 7.74 -11.66
CA GLY A 5 1.81 7.58 -12.25
C GLY A 5 1.22 6.18 -12.07
N ALA A 6 1.53 5.50 -10.96
CA ALA A 6 0.94 4.20 -10.66
C ALA A 6 -0.52 4.37 -10.20
N SER A 7 -1.45 3.71 -10.88
CA SER A 7 -2.87 3.66 -10.52
C SER A 7 -3.34 2.22 -10.60
N LEU A 8 -3.96 1.75 -9.53
CA LEU A 8 -4.53 0.42 -9.42
C LEU A 8 -5.80 0.49 -8.57
N GLU A 9 -6.70 -0.45 -8.82
CA GLU A 9 -7.90 -0.69 -8.04
C GLU A 9 -7.95 -2.21 -7.78
N ILE A 10 -8.24 -2.61 -6.54
CA ILE A 10 -8.33 -4.01 -6.12
C ILE A 10 -9.69 -4.16 -5.48
N GLN A 11 -10.54 -5.00 -6.07
CA GLN A 11 -11.87 -5.29 -5.54
C GLN A 11 -11.81 -6.37 -4.47
N GLU A 12 -12.87 -6.46 -3.67
CA GLU A 12 -13.03 -7.54 -2.70
C GLU A 12 -12.95 -8.92 -3.39
N GLY A 13 -12.17 -9.83 -2.80
CA GLY A 13 -11.95 -11.18 -3.34
C GLY A 13 -10.93 -11.26 -4.48
N GLU A 14 -10.38 -10.14 -4.96
CA GLU A 14 -9.34 -10.16 -5.98
C GLU A 14 -7.96 -10.52 -5.41
N THR A 15 -7.18 -11.23 -6.22
CA THR A 15 -5.77 -11.49 -5.95
C THR A 15 -4.91 -10.74 -6.97
N LEU A 16 -4.13 -9.78 -6.49
CA LEU A 16 -3.19 -9.00 -7.29
C LEU A 16 -1.76 -9.50 -7.11
N ALA A 17 -1.04 -9.72 -8.22
CA ALA A 17 0.40 -9.98 -8.23
C ALA A 17 1.17 -8.79 -8.81
N ILE A 18 2.18 -8.30 -8.08
CA ILE A 18 3.08 -7.23 -8.54
C ILE A 18 4.43 -7.84 -8.94
N ILE A 19 4.73 -7.85 -10.24
CA ILE A 19 5.95 -8.46 -10.79
C ILE A 19 6.85 -7.37 -11.39
N GLY A 20 8.16 -7.54 -11.26
CA GLY A 20 9.14 -6.60 -11.81
C GLY A 20 10.55 -6.86 -11.31
N ARG A 21 11.55 -6.29 -12.00
CA ARG A 21 12.97 -6.41 -11.63
C ARG A 21 13.26 -5.92 -10.21
N SER A 22 14.33 -6.41 -9.59
CA SER A 22 14.78 -5.87 -8.29
C SER A 22 14.98 -4.35 -8.39
N GLY A 23 14.60 -3.60 -7.35
CA GLY A 23 14.67 -2.15 -7.34
C GLY A 23 13.57 -1.40 -8.11
N SER A 24 12.64 -2.08 -8.79
CA SER A 24 11.58 -1.42 -9.58
C SER A 24 10.47 -0.73 -8.76
N GLY A 25 10.60 -0.66 -7.43
CA GLY A 25 9.63 0.02 -6.56
C GLY A 25 8.49 -0.85 -6.02
N LYS A 26 8.49 -2.18 -6.24
CA LYS A 26 7.43 -3.09 -5.74
C LYS A 26 7.20 -2.98 -4.23
N SER A 27 8.26 -3.08 -3.43
CA SER A 27 8.17 -2.97 -1.97
C SER A 27 7.75 -1.56 -1.53
N VAL A 28 8.09 -0.54 -2.31
CA VAL A 28 7.64 0.84 -2.06
C VAL A 28 6.13 0.92 -2.31
N LEU A 29 5.63 0.39 -3.42
CA LEU A 29 4.19 0.32 -3.71
C LEU A 29 3.42 -0.41 -2.62
N MET A 30 3.90 -1.59 -2.20
CA MET A 30 3.26 -2.34 -1.11
C MET A 30 3.20 -1.53 0.19
N LYS A 31 4.28 -0.84 0.56
CA LYS A 31 4.31 0.02 1.77
C LYS A 31 3.34 1.20 1.71
N HIS A 32 3.04 1.73 0.51
CA HIS A 32 1.99 2.74 0.35
C HIS A 32 0.60 2.16 0.58
N ILE A 33 0.32 0.97 0.01
CA ILE A 33 -0.97 0.28 0.16
C ILE A 33 -1.29 0.01 1.64
N ILE A 34 -0.31 -0.49 2.41
CA ILE A 34 -0.50 -0.78 3.84
C ILE A 34 -0.30 0.45 4.75
N GLY A 35 -0.21 1.65 4.16
CA GLY A 35 -0.12 2.91 4.89
C GLY A 35 1.15 3.08 5.72
N LEU A 36 2.25 2.40 5.38
CA LEU A 36 3.57 2.59 6.02
C LEU A 36 4.38 3.74 5.37
N LEU A 37 4.06 4.11 4.13
CA LEU A 37 4.62 5.25 3.44
C LEU A 37 3.50 6.11 2.87
N SER A 38 3.66 7.43 2.93
CA SER A 38 2.77 8.37 2.24
C SER A 38 3.35 8.75 0.88
N PRO A 39 2.52 8.83 -0.17
CA PRO A 39 2.99 9.15 -1.51
C PRO A 39 3.37 10.62 -1.61
N ASP A 40 4.36 10.93 -2.45
CA ASP A 40 4.73 12.32 -2.76
C ASP A 40 3.56 13.10 -3.40
N ARG A 41 2.70 12.38 -4.18
CA ARG A 41 1.50 12.89 -4.86
C ARG A 41 0.48 11.77 -5.05
N GLY A 42 -0.80 12.13 -5.13
CA GLY A 42 -1.89 11.17 -5.29
C GLY A 42 -2.48 10.73 -3.95
N ARG A 43 -3.27 9.65 -3.96
CA ARG A 43 -4.02 9.17 -2.80
C ARG A 43 -3.99 7.64 -2.75
N VAL A 44 -4.13 7.09 -1.54
CA VAL A 44 -4.32 5.66 -1.31
C VAL A 44 -5.63 5.50 -0.55
N LEU A 45 -6.58 4.80 -1.16
CA LEU A 45 -7.91 4.60 -0.62
C LEU A 45 -8.02 3.15 -0.12
N VAL A 46 -8.44 2.96 1.13
CA VAL A 46 -8.81 1.65 1.69
C VAL A 46 -10.25 1.76 2.17
N ASP A 47 -11.15 0.94 1.63
CA ASP A 47 -12.59 1.03 1.88
C ASP A 47 -13.17 2.44 1.70
N GLY A 48 -12.67 3.16 0.68
CA GLY A 48 -13.07 4.54 0.38
C GLY A 48 -12.43 5.62 1.27
N ILE A 49 -11.62 5.25 2.26
CA ILE A 49 -10.95 6.18 3.17
C ILE A 49 -9.56 6.52 2.63
N ASP A 50 -9.25 7.80 2.46
CA ASP A 50 -7.87 8.23 2.13
C ASP A 50 -6.98 8.17 3.38
N ILE A 51 -6.19 7.09 3.45
CA ILE A 51 -5.37 6.75 4.62
C ILE A 51 -4.25 7.75 4.91
N ASN A 52 -3.97 8.69 3.98
CA ASN A 52 -2.96 9.72 4.17
C ASN A 52 -3.50 11.00 4.82
N THR A 53 -4.82 11.10 4.99
CA THR A 53 -5.50 12.30 5.53
C THR A 53 -6.06 12.10 6.93
N ILE A 54 -6.14 10.85 7.38
CA ILE A 54 -6.75 10.49 8.67
C ILE A 54 -5.74 10.60 9.84
N PRO A 55 -6.22 10.84 11.07
CA PRO A 55 -5.38 10.82 12.27
C PRO A 55 -4.66 9.48 12.46
N TYR A 56 -3.49 9.50 13.12
CA TYR A 56 -2.70 8.30 13.37
C TYR A 56 -3.47 7.18 14.09
N ALA A 57 -4.39 7.54 14.99
CA ALA A 57 -5.24 6.57 15.68
C ALA A 57 -6.15 5.79 14.73
N GLU A 58 -6.69 6.44 13.70
CA GLU A 58 -7.54 5.82 12.67
C GLU A 58 -6.69 5.04 11.67
N LEU A 59 -5.54 5.58 11.25
CA LEU A 59 -4.58 4.86 10.41
C LEU A 59 -4.14 3.54 11.05
N ARG A 60 -3.98 3.52 12.38
CA ARG A 60 -3.67 2.30 13.13
C ARG A 60 -4.80 1.26 13.00
N ASN A 61 -6.06 1.67 12.96
CA ASN A 61 -7.18 0.75 12.74
C ASN A 61 -7.16 0.17 11.33
N VAL A 62 -6.90 0.99 10.31
CA VAL A 62 -6.75 0.54 8.92
C VAL A 62 -5.61 -0.47 8.79
N ARG A 63 -4.44 -0.17 9.39
CA ARG A 63 -3.28 -1.08 9.39
C ARG A 63 -3.57 -2.46 9.97
N ARG A 64 -4.54 -2.59 10.89
CA ARG A 64 -4.94 -3.89 11.48
C ARG A 64 -5.72 -4.78 10.52
N GLN A 65 -6.22 -4.24 9.42
CA GLN A 65 -6.87 -5.03 8.37
C GLN A 65 -5.85 -5.78 7.50
N PHE A 66 -4.58 -5.37 7.50
CA PHE A 66 -3.54 -5.97 6.69
C PHE A 66 -2.71 -7.01 7.45
N GLY A 67 -2.75 -8.27 6.99
CA GLY A 67 -1.73 -9.26 7.30
C GLY A 67 -0.56 -9.12 6.33
N VAL A 68 0.67 -8.98 6.84
CA VAL A 68 1.87 -8.82 5.99
C VAL A 68 2.84 -9.95 6.26
N LEU A 69 3.21 -10.67 5.20
CA LEU A 69 4.26 -11.68 5.22
C LEU A 69 5.48 -11.12 4.48
N PHE A 70 6.63 -11.16 5.14
CA PHE A 70 7.89 -10.72 4.56
C PHE A 70 8.67 -11.92 4.02
N GLN A 71 9.31 -11.73 2.87
CA GLN A 71 10.25 -12.71 2.33
C GLN A 71 11.47 -12.77 3.27
N GLY A 72 11.61 -13.88 4.01
CA GLY A 72 12.72 -14.09 4.96
C GLY A 72 12.34 -14.30 6.43
N GLY A 73 11.07 -14.54 6.76
CA GLY A 73 10.69 -15.02 8.10
C GLY A 73 11.04 -16.51 8.26
N ALA A 74 12.23 -16.79 8.78
CA ALA A 74 12.58 -18.05 9.43
C ALA A 74 12.66 -17.81 10.93
#